data_AF-U7UIU0-F1
#
_entry.id   AF-U7UIU0-F1
#
_cell.length_a   1.000
_cell.length_b   1.000
_cell.length_c   1.000
_cell.angle_alpha   90.00
_cell.angle_beta   90.00
_cell.angle_gamma   90.00
#
_symmetry.space_group_name_H-M   'P 1'
#
loop_
_entity.id
_entity.type
_entity.pdbx_description
1 polymer ?
#
loop_
_entity_poly.entity_id
_entity_poly.type
_entity_poly.pdbx_seq_one_letter_code
_entity_poly.pdbx_strand_id
1 'polypeptide(L)'
;MDYQLLKDAYYGSGGFSTGSYLNKHKRESNEDYQFRKVNAYYLNYFAPIVNALVDPIFKRPPLRDYSGPAAATVKAFLEDADTNGADIHMFMKRAAIMAKVYGVAFLVVDNVRDKQARTLAEMLQHRELPYAYILGPQNLQEYGVDKTGALLYIRFQEISSIKDGAVQYPANSNQQSDPRDVPYG
;
A
#
# COMPACT_ATOMS: atom_id res chain seq x y z
N MET A 1 9.96 1.47 11.65
CA MET A 1 9.28 0.29 12.23
C MET A 1 9.23 -0.77 11.15
N ASP A 2 9.61 -2.01 11.43
CA ASP A 2 9.73 -3.06 10.41
C ASP A 2 8.46 -3.91 10.35
N TYR A 3 7.83 -3.98 9.17
CA TYR A 3 6.58 -4.73 8.91
C TYR A 3 6.84 -6.07 8.20
N GLN A 4 8.11 -6.44 8.02
CA GLN A 4 8.52 -7.63 7.27
C GLN A 4 7.96 -8.93 7.87
N LEU A 5 7.95 -9.07 9.20
CA LEU A 5 7.39 -10.24 9.87
C LEU A 5 5.88 -10.42 9.57
N LEU A 6 5.12 -9.33 9.54
CA LEU A 6 3.68 -9.36 9.28
C LEU A 6 3.38 -9.71 7.82
N LYS A 7 4.15 -9.13 6.90
CA LYS A 7 4.13 -9.49 5.47
C LYS A 7 4.40 -10.99 5.31
N ASP A 8 5.48 -11.46 5.91
CA ASP A 8 5.89 -12.85 5.83
C ASP A 8 4.89 -13.81 6.47
N ALA A 9 4.25 -13.42 7.58
CA ALA A 9 3.20 -14.21 8.21
C ALA A 9 1.98 -14.34 7.28
N TYR A 10 1.53 -13.25 6.66
CA TYR A 10 0.41 -13.30 5.74
C TYR A 10 0.71 -14.13 4.49
N TYR A 11 1.88 -13.96 3.87
CA TYR A 11 2.22 -14.68 2.63
C TYR A 11 2.88 -16.05 2.86
N GLY A 12 3.24 -16.40 4.10
CA GLY A 12 4.02 -17.60 4.40
C GLY A 12 5.45 -17.55 3.84
N SER A 13 6.05 -16.37 3.76
CA SER A 13 7.36 -16.13 3.14
C SER A 13 8.48 -15.86 4.16
N GLY A 14 9.67 -15.52 3.65
CA GLY A 14 10.80 -15.07 4.46
C GLY A 14 11.27 -16.10 5.50
N GLY A 15 11.32 -15.70 6.77
CA GLY A 15 11.80 -16.59 7.83
C GLY A 15 10.88 -17.77 8.14
N PHE A 16 9.61 -17.72 7.71
CA PHE A 16 8.69 -18.86 7.82
C PHE A 16 8.99 -19.94 6.78
N SER A 17 9.44 -19.59 5.58
CA SER A 17 9.81 -20.55 4.54
C SER A 17 11.24 -21.10 4.70
N THR A 18 12.13 -20.32 5.32
CA THR A 18 13.55 -20.70 5.51
C THR A 18 13.87 -21.19 6.93
N GLY A 19 12.91 -21.13 7.85
CA GLY A 19 13.10 -21.42 9.27
C GLY A 19 13.94 -20.37 10.01
N SER A 20 14.35 -19.26 9.39
CA SER A 20 15.23 -18.26 10.02
C SER A 20 14.56 -17.47 11.17
N TYR A 21 13.24 -17.54 11.31
CA TYR A 21 12.52 -17.02 12.47
C TYR A 21 12.60 -17.93 13.71
N LEU A 22 13.22 -19.10 13.61
CA LEU A 22 13.50 -19.91 14.78
C LEU A 22 14.63 -19.30 15.62
N ASN A 23 14.35 -19.14 16.92
CA ASN A 23 15.38 -18.79 17.88
C ASN A 23 16.33 -19.97 18.11
N LYS A 24 17.63 -19.72 17.94
CA LYS A 24 18.69 -20.67 18.29
C LYS A 24 18.88 -20.72 19.80
N HIS A 25 18.95 -21.92 20.37
CA HIS A 25 19.21 -22.08 21.81
C HIS A 25 20.71 -21.92 22.12
N LYS A 26 21.05 -21.35 23.29
CA LYS A 26 22.46 -21.02 23.64
C LYS A 26 23.41 -22.22 23.66
N ARG A 27 22.88 -23.41 24.00
CA ARG A 27 23.65 -24.67 24.09
C ARG A 27 23.46 -25.58 22.86
N GLU A 28 22.81 -25.09 21.82
CA GLU A 28 22.55 -25.85 20.61
C GLU A 28 23.73 -25.73 19.63
N SER A 29 24.13 -26.85 19.04
CA SER A 29 25.13 -26.87 17.98
C SER A 29 24.64 -26.10 16.74
N ASN A 30 25.52 -25.78 15.80
CA ASN A 30 25.06 -25.15 14.56
C ASN A 30 24.29 -26.16 13.70
N GLU A 31 24.73 -27.41 13.73
CA GLU A 31 24.21 -28.54 12.98
C GLU A 31 22.77 -28.84 13.40
N ASP A 32 22.50 -28.94 14.71
CA ASP A 32 21.15 -29.16 15.24
C ASP A 32 20.21 -28.00 14.90
N TYR A 33 20.72 -26.76 14.94
CA TYR A 33 19.94 -25.59 14.59
C TYR A 33 19.56 -25.59 13.10
N GLN A 34 20.50 -25.90 12.20
CA GLN A 34 20.18 -26.01 10.77
C GLN A 34 19.20 -27.15 10.50
N PHE A 35 19.36 -28.28 11.17
CA PHE A 35 18.41 -29.39 11.09
C PHE A 35 17.00 -28.94 11.50
N ARG A 36 16.87 -28.19 12.61
CA ARG A 36 15.57 -27.61 13.00
C ARG A 36 15.01 -26.63 11.98
N LYS A 37 15.85 -25.78 11.37
CA LYS A 37 15.39 -24.83 10.34
C LYS A 37 14.78 -25.53 9.14
N VAL A 38 15.44 -26.56 8.62
CA VAL A 38 14.95 -27.32 7.45
C VAL A 38 13.67 -28.09 7.76
N ASN A 39 13.52 -28.59 8.98
CA ASN A 39 12.34 -29.35 9.41
C ASN A 39 11.21 -28.47 9.96
N ALA A 40 11.43 -27.16 10.12
CA ALA A 40 10.41 -26.25 10.61
C ALA A 40 9.29 -26.10 9.58
N TYR A 41 8.06 -26.37 10.00
CA TYR A 41 6.89 -26.16 9.17
C TYR A 41 6.08 -24.97 9.68
N TYR A 42 5.80 -24.01 8.79
CA TYR A 42 4.87 -22.93 9.07
C TYR A 42 3.47 -23.28 8.59
N LEU A 43 2.58 -23.58 9.55
CA LEU A 43 1.16 -23.64 9.29
C LEU A 43 0.58 -22.23 9.31
N ASN A 44 0.27 -21.68 8.15
CA ASN A 44 -0.19 -20.30 8.01
C ASN A 44 -1.64 -20.13 8.50
N TYR A 45 -1.81 -19.90 9.80
CA TYR A 45 -3.09 -19.47 10.39
C TYR A 45 -3.37 -17.98 10.19
N PHE A 46 -2.34 -17.17 9.94
CA PHE A 46 -2.46 -15.72 9.88
C PHE A 46 -3.33 -15.27 8.70
N ALA A 47 -3.03 -15.75 7.50
CA ALA A 47 -3.76 -15.35 6.29
C ALA A 47 -5.25 -15.76 6.32
N PRO A 48 -5.61 -17.01 6.68
CA PRO A 48 -7.01 -17.40 6.83
C PRO A 48 -7.80 -16.52 7.82
N ILE A 49 -7.20 -16.15 8.95
CA ILE A 49 -7.85 -15.27 9.93
C ILE A 49 -8.08 -13.88 9.34
N VAL A 50 -7.06 -13.28 8.71
CA VAL A 50 -7.18 -11.98 8.04
C VAL A 50 -8.29 -12.02 6.99
N ASN A 51 -8.28 -13.03 6.12
CA ASN A 51 -9.27 -13.19 5.06
C ASN A 51 -10.68 -13.36 5.64
N ALA A 52 -10.85 -14.18 6.68
CA ALA A 52 -12.13 -14.39 7.34
C ALA A 52 -12.70 -13.09 7.96
N LEU A 53 -11.84 -12.14 8.34
CA LEU A 53 -12.25 -10.83 8.85
C LEU A 53 -12.60 -9.82 7.75
N VAL A 54 -12.06 -9.99 6.53
CA VAL A 54 -12.26 -9.07 5.40
C VAL A 54 -13.35 -9.55 4.46
N ASP A 55 -13.29 -10.81 4.03
CA ASP A 55 -14.16 -11.38 3.01
C ASP A 55 -15.66 -11.17 3.27
N PRO A 56 -16.19 -11.28 4.51
CA PRO A 56 -17.60 -11.02 4.76
C PRO A 56 -18.05 -9.59 4.44
N ILE A 57 -17.17 -8.60 4.67
CA ILE A 57 -17.45 -7.17 4.40
C ILE A 57 -17.61 -6.94 2.90
N PHE A 58 -16.81 -7.64 2.09
CA PHE A 58 -16.78 -7.50 0.64
C PHE A 58 -17.61 -8.56 -0.09
N LYS A 59 -18.46 -9.31 0.62
CA LYS A 59 -19.30 -10.34 -0.01
C LYS A 59 -20.30 -9.76 -1.02
N ARG A 60 -20.70 -8.50 -0.85
CA ARG A 60 -21.58 -7.77 -1.75
C ARG A 60 -20.99 -6.39 -2.02
N PRO A 61 -21.04 -5.90 -3.28
CA PRO A 61 -20.67 -4.52 -3.54
C PRO A 61 -21.67 -3.58 -2.85
N PRO A 62 -21.21 -2.43 -2.33
CA PRO A 62 -22.12 -1.43 -1.78
C PRO A 62 -23.00 -0.86 -2.89
N LEU A 63 -24.25 -0.55 -2.55
CA LEU A 63 -25.12 0.21 -3.44
C LEU A 63 -24.55 1.61 -3.60
N ARG A 64 -24.51 2.04 -4.86
CA ARG A 64 -23.91 3.30 -5.26
C ARG A 64 -24.86 3.97 -6.25
N ASP A 65 -25.38 5.11 -5.86
CA ASP A 65 -26.22 5.94 -6.71
C ASP A 65 -25.48 7.25 -6.98
N TYR A 66 -25.20 7.51 -8.25
CA TYR A 66 -24.50 8.71 -8.69
C TYR A 66 -25.31 9.37 -9.79
N SER A 67 -25.57 10.66 -9.62
CA SER A 67 -26.25 11.49 -10.59
C SER A 67 -25.49 12.78 -10.83
N GLY A 68 -25.85 13.48 -11.90
CA GLY A 68 -25.26 14.76 -12.26
C GLY A 68 -24.06 14.67 -13.21
N PRO A 69 -23.38 15.81 -13.45
CA PRO A 69 -22.41 15.94 -14.55
C PRO A 69 -21.19 15.02 -14.46
N ALA A 70 -20.80 14.60 -13.25
CA ALA A 70 -19.63 13.76 -13.03
C ALA A 70 -19.94 12.25 -13.06
N ALA A 71 -21.20 11.84 -13.24
CA ALA A 71 -21.60 10.44 -13.11
C ALA A 71 -20.82 9.49 -14.04
N ALA A 72 -20.57 9.92 -15.30
CA ALA A 72 -19.79 9.13 -16.26
C ALA A 72 -18.33 8.95 -15.81
N THR A 73 -17.70 10.01 -15.31
CA THR A 73 -16.32 9.98 -14.80
C THR A 73 -16.19 9.13 -13.55
N VAL A 74 -17.13 9.27 -12.60
CA VAL A 74 -17.18 8.43 -11.40
C VAL A 74 -17.35 6.98 -11.80
N LYS A 75 -18.28 6.66 -12.69
CA LYS A 75 -18.48 5.28 -13.16
C LYS A 75 -17.21 4.70 -13.76
N ALA A 76 -16.54 5.43 -14.66
CA ALA A 76 -15.30 4.99 -15.28
C ALA A 76 -14.17 4.75 -14.26
N PHE A 77 -14.03 5.62 -13.25
CA PHE A 77 -13.09 5.40 -12.15
C PHE A 77 -13.45 4.17 -11.31
N LEU A 78 -14.73 3.92 -11.05
CA LEU A 78 -15.12 2.77 -10.23
C LEU A 78 -14.96 1.44 -10.95
N GLU A 79 -15.13 1.43 -12.27
CA GLU A 79 -14.89 0.26 -13.11
C GLU A 79 -13.40 -0.08 -13.22
N ASP A 80 -12.53 0.92 -13.11
CA ASP A 80 -11.09 0.71 -13.07
C ASP A 80 -10.39 1.85 -12.31
N ALA A 81 -10.13 1.59 -11.03
CA ALA A 81 -9.66 2.55 -10.05
C ALA A 81 -8.14 2.73 -10.07
N ASP A 82 -7.37 1.72 -10.51
CA ASP A 82 -5.91 1.70 -10.41
C ASP A 82 -5.17 1.81 -11.76
N THR A 83 -5.90 2.05 -12.86
CA THR A 83 -5.35 2.08 -14.24
C THR A 83 -4.83 0.75 -14.76
N ASN A 84 -5.06 -0.33 -14.03
CA ASN A 84 -4.58 -1.67 -14.34
C ASN A 84 -5.70 -2.72 -14.28
N GLY A 85 -6.96 -2.30 -14.38
CA GLY A 85 -8.13 -3.18 -14.45
C GLY A 85 -8.76 -3.51 -13.11
N ALA A 86 -8.28 -2.95 -11.99
CA ALA A 86 -8.93 -3.20 -10.71
C ALA A 86 -10.13 -2.28 -10.52
N ASP A 87 -11.33 -2.86 -10.52
CA ASP A 87 -12.51 -2.13 -10.08
C ASP A 87 -12.36 -1.67 -8.61
N ILE A 88 -13.17 -0.69 -8.21
CA ILE A 88 -13.14 -0.13 -6.86
C ILE A 88 -13.42 -1.18 -5.78
N HIS A 89 -14.15 -2.25 -6.09
CA HIS A 89 -14.51 -3.26 -5.11
C HIS A 89 -13.29 -4.12 -4.77
N MET A 90 -12.58 -4.60 -5.79
CA MET A 90 -11.31 -5.30 -5.63
C MET A 90 -10.25 -4.38 -5.01
N PHE A 91 -10.16 -3.13 -5.45
CA PHE A 91 -9.24 -2.14 -4.89
C PHE A 91 -9.44 -1.97 -3.38
N MET A 92 -10.68 -1.71 -2.95
CA MET A 92 -11.00 -1.52 -1.53
C MET A 92 -10.81 -2.81 -0.71
N LYS A 93 -11.07 -3.99 -1.30
CA LYS A 93 -10.79 -5.27 -0.65
C LYS A 93 -9.29 -5.45 -0.39
N ARG A 94 -8.43 -5.14 -1.38
CA ARG A 94 -6.96 -5.17 -1.24
C ARG A 94 -6.50 -4.22 -0.13
N ALA A 95 -7.07 -3.01 -0.09
CA ALA A 95 -6.75 -2.03 0.96
C ALA A 95 -7.16 -2.51 2.35
N ALA A 96 -8.34 -3.14 2.48
CA ALA A 96 -8.80 -3.70 3.74
C ALA A 96 -7.92 -4.86 4.22
N ILE A 97 -7.48 -5.75 3.33
CA ILE A 97 -6.50 -6.79 3.66
C ILE A 97 -5.21 -6.15 4.15
N MET A 98 -4.67 -5.17 3.42
CA MET A 98 -3.44 -4.46 3.82
C MET A 98 -3.58 -3.82 5.21
N ALA A 99 -4.69 -3.13 5.47
CA ALA A 99 -4.97 -2.52 6.77
C ALA A 99 -5.11 -3.58 7.88
N LYS A 100 -5.68 -4.75 7.60
CA LYS A 100 -5.75 -5.85 8.57
C LYS A 100 -4.40 -6.49 8.85
N VAL A 101 -3.52 -6.59 7.87
CA VAL A 101 -2.17 -7.15 8.03
C VAL A 101 -1.27 -6.17 8.79
N TYR A 102 -1.27 -4.89 8.44
CA TYR A 102 -0.29 -3.92 8.95
C TYR A 102 -0.85 -2.90 9.95
N GLY A 103 -2.15 -2.95 10.25
CA GLY A 103 -2.85 -1.98 11.09
C GLY A 103 -3.32 -0.72 10.35
N VAL A 104 -2.72 -0.40 9.20
CA VAL A 104 -3.07 0.77 8.37
C VAL A 104 -2.80 0.49 6.89
N ALA A 105 -3.58 1.13 6.03
CA ALA A 105 -3.31 1.25 4.60
C ALA A 105 -3.63 2.68 4.16
N PHE A 106 -2.81 3.24 3.27
CA PHE A 106 -3.00 4.57 2.73
C PHE A 106 -3.55 4.45 1.32
N LEU A 107 -4.66 5.12 1.06
CA LEU A 107 -5.24 5.24 -0.27
C LEU A 107 -4.82 6.59 -0.84
N VAL A 108 -3.96 6.57 -1.85
CA VAL A 108 -3.54 7.79 -2.54
C VAL A 108 -4.33 7.89 -3.83
N VAL A 109 -4.94 9.06 -4.05
CA VAL A 109 -5.61 9.40 -5.31
C VAL A 109 -4.79 10.48 -5.98
N ASP A 110 -4.36 10.20 -7.21
CA ASP A 110 -3.60 11.13 -8.04
C ASP A 110 -4.32 11.33 -9.37
N ASN A 111 -3.83 12.25 -10.19
CA ASN A 111 -4.39 12.57 -11.49
C ASN A 111 -3.33 12.45 -12.57
N VAL A 112 -3.78 12.21 -13.80
CA VAL A 112 -2.87 12.31 -14.95
C VAL A 112 -2.32 13.74 -15.06
N ARG A 113 -1.01 13.85 -15.25
CA ARG A 113 -0.32 15.15 -15.32
C ARG A 113 -0.54 15.85 -16.66
N ASP A 114 -0.42 15.10 -17.74
CA ASP A 114 -0.59 15.60 -19.09
C ASP A 114 -2.01 15.28 -19.57
N LYS A 115 -2.85 16.32 -19.66
CA LYS A 115 -4.22 16.21 -20.17
C LYS A 115 -4.28 16.80 -21.58
N GLN A 116 -4.71 16.01 -22.54
CA GLN A 116 -4.87 16.43 -23.93
C GLN A 116 -6.34 16.52 -24.35
N ALA A 117 -7.24 15.87 -23.61
CA ALA A 117 -8.67 15.88 -23.89
C ALA A 117 -9.28 17.28 -23.75
N ARG A 118 -10.14 17.64 -24.71
CA ARG A 118 -10.92 18.89 -24.74
C ARG A 118 -12.39 18.64 -24.42
N THR A 119 -12.83 17.38 -24.50
CA THR A 119 -14.21 16.96 -24.21
C THR A 119 -14.24 15.84 -23.17
N LEU A 120 -15.39 15.66 -22.50
CA LEU A 120 -15.61 14.53 -21.59
C LEU A 120 -15.44 13.18 -22.30
N ALA A 121 -15.87 13.08 -23.56
CA ALA A 121 -15.74 11.86 -24.33
C ALA A 121 -14.27 11.49 -24.57
N GLU A 122 -13.45 12.46 -24.99
CA GLU A 122 -12.00 12.29 -25.15
C GLU A 122 -11.32 11.94 -23.82
N MET A 123 -11.71 12.60 -22.73
CA MET A 123 -11.13 12.34 -21.40
C MET A 123 -11.39 10.88 -20.96
N LEU A 124 -12.59 10.37 -21.21
CA LEU A 124 -12.94 8.98 -20.92
C LEU A 124 -12.19 8.00 -21.85
N GLN A 125 -12.07 8.34 -23.14
CA GLN A 125 -11.40 7.51 -24.14
C GLN A 125 -9.89 7.42 -23.90
N HIS A 126 -9.24 8.54 -23.58
CA HIS A 126 -7.80 8.62 -23.26
C HIS A 126 -7.50 8.22 -21.83
N ARG A 127 -8.54 7.98 -21.03
CA ARG A 127 -8.45 7.66 -19.62
C ARG A 127 -7.65 8.69 -18.82
N GLU A 128 -7.89 9.95 -19.14
CA GLU A 128 -7.34 11.11 -18.45
C GLU A 128 -8.12 11.39 -17.15
N LEU A 129 -8.26 10.35 -16.34
CA LEU A 129 -9.05 10.33 -15.10
C LEU A 129 -8.14 10.25 -13.87
N PRO A 130 -8.64 10.64 -12.69
CA PRO A 130 -7.98 10.28 -11.44
C PRO A 130 -7.80 8.77 -11.33
N TYR A 131 -6.76 8.36 -10.64
CA TYR A 131 -6.47 6.97 -10.32
C TYR A 131 -6.02 6.85 -8.87
N ALA A 132 -6.14 5.64 -8.33
CA ALA A 132 -5.82 5.37 -6.95
C ALA A 132 -4.84 4.20 -6.83
N TYR A 133 -3.95 4.30 -5.85
CA TYR A 133 -3.04 3.22 -5.50
C TYR A 133 -2.93 3.12 -3.97
N ILE A 134 -2.51 1.93 -3.51
CA ILE A 134 -2.46 1.60 -2.10
C ILE A 134 -0.99 1.61 -1.65
N LEU A 135 -0.69 2.39 -0.62
CA LEU A 135 0.60 2.37 0.05
C LEU A 135 0.47 1.72 1.43
N GLY A 136 1.45 0.89 1.77
CA GLY A 136 1.57 0.32 3.11
C GLY A 136 2.37 1.24 4.03
N PRO A 137 2.37 0.98 5.35
CA PRO A 137 3.12 1.80 6.29
C PRO A 137 4.64 1.77 6.09
N GLN A 138 5.18 0.75 5.40
CA GLN A 138 6.59 0.74 4.99
C GLN A 138 6.96 1.87 4.01
N ASN A 139 5.98 2.46 3.32
CA ASN A 139 6.19 3.57 2.40
C ASN A 139 6.12 4.93 3.12
N LEU A 140 5.67 4.99 4.36
CA LEU A 140 5.53 6.24 5.11
C LEU A 140 6.91 6.72 5.61
N GLN A 141 7.33 7.91 5.19
CA GLN A 141 8.57 8.52 5.66
C GLN A 141 8.32 9.46 6.84
N GLU A 142 7.37 10.37 6.68
CA GLU A 142 7.03 11.36 7.70
C GLU A 142 5.57 11.79 7.54
N TYR A 143 5.00 12.32 8.61
CA TYR A 143 3.72 13.00 8.59
C TYR A 143 3.76 14.14 9.61
N GLY A 144 3.06 15.23 9.32
CA GLY A 144 2.93 16.37 10.20
C GLY A 144 1.51 16.44 10.77
N VAL A 145 1.39 16.80 12.04
CA VAL A 145 0.11 17.12 12.67
C VAL A 145 0.18 18.50 13.33
N ASP A 146 -0.96 19.18 13.43
CA ASP A 146 -1.04 20.41 14.21
C ASP A 146 -1.16 20.13 15.73
N LYS A 147 -1.24 21.20 16.53
CA LYS A 147 -1.40 21.12 17.99
C LYS A 147 -2.67 20.40 18.47
N THR A 148 -3.66 20.21 17.59
CA THR A 148 -4.91 19.50 17.87
C THR A 148 -4.87 18.04 17.41
N GLY A 149 -3.79 17.64 16.72
CA GLY A 149 -3.63 16.32 16.13
C GLY A 149 -4.19 16.20 14.71
N ALA A 150 -4.62 17.31 14.08
CA ALA A 150 -5.10 17.29 12.70
C ALA A 150 -3.93 17.07 11.73
N LEU A 151 -4.11 16.16 10.78
CA LEU A 151 -3.10 15.84 9.78
C LEU A 151 -2.86 17.02 8.84
N LEU A 152 -1.61 17.48 8.78
CA LEU A 152 -1.17 18.58 7.90
C LEU A 152 -0.61 18.05 6.59
N TYR A 153 0.22 17.01 6.66
CA TYR A 153 0.81 16.40 5.48
C TYR A 153 1.23 14.96 5.77
N ILE A 154 1.39 14.18 4.70
CA ILE A 154 2.06 12.88 4.71
C ILE A 154 3.10 12.89 3.59
N ARG A 155 4.29 12.36 3.86
CA ARG A 155 5.34 12.11 2.87
C ARG A 155 5.53 10.61 2.72
N PHE A 156 5.39 10.14 1.49
CA PHE A 156 5.66 8.77 1.13
C PHE A 156 6.97 8.64 0.36
N GLN A 157 7.60 7.47 0.48
CA GLN A 157 8.65 7.03 -0.41
C GLN A 157 8.00 6.33 -1.61
N GLU A 158 8.06 6.96 -2.78
CA GLU A 158 7.62 6.38 -4.04
C GLU A 158 8.74 5.61 -4.72
N ILE A 159 8.37 4.56 -5.45
CA ILE A 159 9.29 3.82 -6.31
C ILE A 159 9.26 4.50 -7.68
N SER A 160 10.38 5.08 -8.12
CA SER A 160 10.47 5.78 -9.41
C SER A 160 10.54 4.82 -10.59
N SER A 161 11.13 3.63 -10.40
CA SER A 161 11.13 2.57 -11.41
C SER A 161 11.54 1.23 -10.78
N ILE A 162 11.15 0.14 -11.44
CA ILE A 162 11.71 -1.19 -11.17
C ILE A 162 12.56 -1.54 -12.40
N LYS A 163 13.89 -1.64 -12.22
CA LYS A 163 14.82 -2.10 -13.26
C LYS A 163 15.44 -3.42 -12.78
N ASP A 164 15.31 -4.47 -13.59
CA ASP A 164 15.89 -5.80 -13.31
C ASP A 164 15.58 -6.34 -11.90
N GLY A 165 14.37 -6.09 -11.40
CA GLY A 165 13.93 -6.51 -10.06
C GLY A 165 14.44 -5.65 -8.90
N ALA A 166 15.30 -4.66 -9.14
CA ALA A 166 15.73 -3.69 -8.16
C ALA A 166 14.80 -2.47 -8.14
N VAL A 167 14.31 -2.14 -6.93
CA VAL A 167 13.47 -0.97 -6.66
C VAL A 167 14.36 0.29 -6.66
N GLN A 168 14.07 1.23 -7.55
CA GLN A 168 14.71 2.54 -7.56
C GLN A 168 13.77 3.58 -6.95
N TYR A 169 14.33 4.46 -6.12
CA TYR A 169 13.61 5.58 -5.55
C TYR A 169 13.95 6.86 -6.33
N PRO A 170 13.02 7.81 -6.49
CA PRO A 170 13.33 9.09 -7.12
C PRO A 170 14.41 9.79 -6.29
N ALA A 171 15.36 10.43 -6.95
CA ALA A 171 16.36 11.25 -6.27
C ALA A 171 15.63 12.34 -5.47
N ASN A 172 15.93 12.46 -4.18
CA ASN A 172 15.35 13.50 -3.32
C ASN A 172 15.69 14.88 -3.91
N SER A 173 14.71 15.54 -4.53
CA SER A 173 14.87 16.88 -5.10
C SER A 173 14.75 18.01 -4.07
N ASN A 174 14.55 17.70 -2.78
CA ASN A 174 14.36 18.71 -1.73
C ASN A 174 15.41 18.61 -0.62
N GLN A 175 16.61 19.13 -0.88
CA GLN A 175 17.41 19.83 0.13
C GLN A 175 17.31 21.34 -0.13
N GLN A 176 16.19 21.96 0.24
CA GLN A 176 16.02 23.41 0.46
C GLN A 176 14.56 23.55 0.97
N SER A 177 14.19 24.13 2.10
CA SER A 177 14.79 25.12 3.01
C SER A 177 14.17 24.94 4.41
N ASP A 178 14.96 25.08 5.48
CA ASP A 178 14.49 25.07 6.88
C ASP A 178 13.56 26.28 7.11
N PRO A 179 12.34 26.10 7.68
CA PRO A 179 11.44 27.22 7.99
C PRO A 179 11.95 28.14 9.12
N ARG A 180 13.15 27.91 9.68
CA ARG A 180 13.74 28.74 10.74
C ARG A 180 14.61 29.91 10.27
N ASP A 181 14.76 30.12 8.96
CA ASP A 181 15.49 31.26 8.40
C ASP A 181 14.56 32.42 8.01
N VAL A 182 13.80 32.96 8.98
CA VAL A 182 13.20 34.29 8.87
C VAL A 182 14.01 35.27 9.74
N PRO A 183 14.71 36.25 9.16
CA PRO A 183 15.39 37.27 9.95
C PRO A 183 14.33 38.19 10.56
N TYR A 184 14.43 38.42 11.88
CA TYR A 184 13.69 39.48 12.54
C TYR A 184 14.02 40.82 11.88
N GLY A 185 13.01 41.45 11.30
CA GLY A 185 13.01 42.84 10.83
C GLY A 185 11.75 43.52 11.35
#